data_AF-A0A848YKM7-F1
#
_entry.id   AF-A0A848YKM7-F1
#
_cell.length_a   1.000
_cell.length_b   1.000
_cell.length_c   1.000
_cell.angle_alpha   90.00
_cell.angle_beta   90.00
_cell.angle_gamma   90.00
#
_symmetry.space_group_name_H-M   'P 1'
#
loop_
_entity.id
_entity.type
_entity.pdbx_description
1 polymer ?
#
loop_
_entity_poly.entity_id
_entity_poly.type
_entity_poly.pdbx_seq_one_letter_code
_entity_poly.pdbx_strand_id
1 'polypeptide(L)'
;MTDEVARRFGRADAEAGYFALRFRSSFVANFALAGLAVMLALSGLLFPDGKKWLITAELIVILVIIINTHGANRSNLHQQWLNLRHLAERLRLLAMSATLGQLSLRAVEDGTTQPGWVSWYARATARELGLAGQTYDQAYLTKVRASMLELIDDQASYHEANAHSMHHANHALHRMGDAFFVGTILACLAYLGTAIFVGKPGNLGPFGVTELVTFATALFPALAAALYGIRMQGDFAATSERSTVIARQLAQLRSAIERDPLSYERLIDRSRRLGEIMLAEIHQWRLHYETRPLSLPG
;
A
#
# COMPACT_ATOMS: atom_id res chain seq x y z
N MET A 1 28.01 8.08 0.09
CA MET A 1 27.00 9.16 0.09
C MET A 1 27.65 10.41 0.67
N THR A 2 27.38 11.61 0.15
CA THR A 2 27.59 12.82 0.95
C THR A 2 26.52 12.86 2.04
N ASP A 3 26.88 13.22 3.27
CA ASP A 3 25.98 13.17 4.43
C ASP A 3 24.67 13.95 4.21
N GLU A 4 24.71 15.01 3.39
CA GLU A 4 23.57 15.84 3.07
C GLU A 4 22.48 15.09 2.27
N VAL A 5 22.85 14.34 1.23
CA VAL A 5 21.90 13.59 0.41
C VAL A 5 21.28 12.46 1.24
N ALA A 6 22.08 11.80 2.08
CA ALA A 6 21.61 10.76 2.98
C ALA A 6 20.58 11.30 3.97
N ARG A 7 20.82 12.48 4.55
CA ARG A 7 19.87 13.13 5.44
C ARG A 7 18.56 13.50 4.73
N ARG A 8 18.62 14.07 3.53
CA ARG A 8 17.42 14.42 2.73
C ARG A 8 16.63 13.19 2.34
N PHE A 9 17.31 12.14 1.92
CA PHE A 9 16.72 10.83 1.64
C PHE A 9 16.00 10.27 2.86
N GLY A 10 16.69 10.18 4.01
CA GLY A 10 16.13 9.61 5.24
C GLY A 10 14.89 10.36 5.73
N ARG A 11 14.89 11.69 5.62
CA ARG A 11 13.71 12.51 5.94
C ARG A 11 12.54 12.23 4.99
N ALA A 12 12.79 12.24 3.68
CA ALA A 12 11.75 11.98 2.68
C ALA A 12 11.15 10.56 2.83
N ASP A 13 11.99 9.56 3.10
CA ASP A 13 11.54 8.18 3.30
C ASP A 13 10.72 8.00 4.59
N ALA A 14 11.17 8.61 5.70
CA ALA A 14 10.44 8.59 6.97
C ALA A 14 9.06 9.28 6.86
N GLU A 15 9.00 10.47 6.26
CA GLU A 15 7.75 11.18 6.04
C GLU A 15 6.83 10.41 5.07
N ALA A 16 7.37 9.81 4.00
CA ALA A 16 6.61 8.94 3.12
C ALA A 16 6.00 7.75 3.86
N GLY A 17 6.75 7.13 4.78
CA GLY A 17 6.27 6.05 5.64
C GLY A 17 5.11 6.49 6.55
N TYR A 18 5.23 7.65 7.19
CA TYR A 18 4.18 8.23 8.03
C TYR A 18 2.87 8.45 7.25
N PHE A 19 2.93 9.09 6.08
CA PHE A 19 1.74 9.33 5.27
C PHE A 19 1.12 8.05 4.71
N ALA A 20 1.94 7.07 4.32
CA ALA A 20 1.47 5.76 3.88
C ALA A 20 0.68 5.05 4.99
N LEU A 21 1.22 5.01 6.21
CA LEU A 21 0.57 4.38 7.36
C LEU A 21 -0.73 5.10 7.73
N ARG A 22 -0.73 6.44 7.73
CA ARG A 22 -1.93 7.22 8.02
C ARG A 22 -3.03 7.01 6.97
N PHE A 23 -2.67 6.96 5.69
CA PHE A 23 -3.61 6.67 4.61
C PHE A 23 -4.22 5.25 4.75
N ARG A 24 -3.36 4.23 4.95
CA ARG A 24 -3.81 2.84 5.09
C ARG A 24 -4.67 2.61 6.32
N SER A 25 -4.25 3.14 7.47
CA SER A 25 -5.04 3.05 8.69
C SER A 25 -6.40 3.76 8.57
N SER A 26 -6.49 4.85 7.81
CA SER A 26 -7.76 5.58 7.65
C SER A 26 -8.83 4.74 6.94
N PHE A 27 -8.51 4.10 5.81
CA PHE A 27 -9.51 3.28 5.12
C PHE A 27 -9.79 1.97 5.85
N VAL A 28 -8.78 1.32 6.45
CA VAL A 28 -8.99 0.11 7.26
C VAL A 28 -9.91 0.41 8.44
N ALA A 29 -9.68 1.52 9.14
CA ALA A 29 -10.54 1.94 10.24
C ALA A 29 -11.97 2.22 9.76
N ASN A 30 -12.16 2.90 8.64
CA ASN A 30 -13.50 3.18 8.11
C ASN A 30 -14.30 1.90 7.81
N PHE A 31 -13.70 0.92 7.13
CA PHE A 31 -14.39 -0.34 6.84
C PHE A 31 -14.63 -1.18 8.11
N ALA A 32 -13.68 -1.21 9.05
CA ALA A 32 -13.87 -1.90 10.32
C ALA A 32 -15.00 -1.26 11.16
N LEU A 33 -15.04 0.08 11.21
CA LEU A 33 -16.12 0.83 11.87
C LEU A 33 -17.46 0.64 11.16
N ALA A 34 -17.50 0.51 9.83
CA ALA A 34 -18.73 0.20 9.11
C ALA A 34 -19.29 -1.18 9.50
N GLY A 35 -18.43 -2.21 9.58
CA GLY A 35 -18.82 -3.52 10.10
C GLY A 35 -19.32 -3.46 11.55
N LEU A 36 -18.66 -2.66 12.39
CA LEU A 36 -19.07 -2.41 13.77
C LEU A 36 -20.44 -1.71 13.86
N ALA A 37 -20.69 -0.72 13.01
CA ALA A 37 -21.97 0.00 12.98
C ALA A 37 -23.12 -0.97 12.66
N VAL A 38 -22.95 -1.83 11.65
CA VAL A 38 -23.94 -2.87 11.32
C VAL A 38 -24.15 -3.84 12.48
N MET A 39 -23.08 -4.26 13.16
CA MET A 39 -23.18 -5.13 14.34
C MET A 39 -23.98 -4.48 15.48
N LEU A 40 -23.76 -3.19 15.74
CA LEU A 40 -24.50 -2.43 16.76
C LEU A 40 -25.98 -2.30 16.39
N ALA A 41 -26.27 -1.97 15.12
CA ALA A 41 -27.63 -1.86 14.61
C ALA A 41 -28.41 -3.18 14.79
N LEU A 42 -27.78 -4.30 14.42
CA LEU A 42 -28.38 -5.63 14.49
C LEU A 42 -28.51 -6.15 15.92
N SER A 43 -27.61 -5.73 16.83
CA SER A 43 -27.66 -6.13 18.24
C SER A 43 -28.94 -5.64 18.95
N GLY A 44 -29.62 -4.63 18.39
CA GLY A 44 -30.93 -4.19 18.86
C GLY A 44 -32.03 -5.25 18.73
N LEU A 45 -31.86 -6.28 17.89
CA LEU A 45 -32.76 -7.43 17.82
C LEU A 45 -32.61 -8.36 19.04
N LEU A 46 -31.37 -8.49 19.55
CA LEU A 46 -31.04 -9.38 20.67
C LEU A 46 -31.24 -8.71 22.04
N PHE A 47 -31.09 -7.38 22.10
CA PHE A 47 -31.18 -6.60 23.33
C PHE A 47 -32.18 -5.43 23.21
N PRO A 48 -33.50 -5.69 23.21
CA PRO A 48 -34.51 -4.66 23.02
C PRO A 48 -34.46 -3.53 24.06
N ASP A 49 -34.16 -3.86 25.32
CA ASP A 49 -34.08 -2.90 26.42
C ASP A 49 -32.92 -1.91 26.26
N GLY A 50 -31.84 -2.33 25.60
CA GLY A 50 -30.65 -1.53 25.30
C GLY A 50 -30.72 -0.77 23.97
N LYS A 51 -31.81 -0.91 23.19
CA LYS A 51 -31.90 -0.42 21.81
C LYS A 51 -31.55 1.05 21.64
N LYS A 52 -31.99 1.92 22.56
CA LYS A 52 -31.70 3.36 22.51
C LYS A 52 -30.20 3.65 22.60
N TRP A 53 -29.48 2.92 23.46
CA TRP A 53 -28.03 3.05 23.63
C TRP A 53 -27.28 2.50 22.42
N LEU A 54 -27.73 1.38 21.85
CA LEU A 54 -27.14 0.79 20.64
C LEU A 54 -27.26 1.71 19.43
N ILE A 55 -28.43 2.32 19.20
CA ILE A 55 -28.64 3.30 18.12
C ILE A 55 -27.75 4.54 18.34
N THR A 56 -27.63 5.00 19.59
CA THR A 56 -26.76 6.15 19.90
C THR A 56 -25.29 5.82 19.62
N ALA A 57 -24.84 4.62 20.00
CA ALA A 57 -23.48 4.14 19.73
C ALA A 57 -23.23 4.00 18.22
N GLU A 58 -24.17 3.43 17.47
CA GLU A 58 -24.10 3.34 16.01
C GLU A 58 -23.95 4.73 15.37
N LEU A 59 -24.76 5.70 15.79
CA LEU A 59 -24.70 7.07 15.27
C LEU A 59 -23.35 7.75 15.55
N ILE A 60 -22.76 7.50 16.73
CA ILE A 60 -21.40 7.95 17.06
C ILE A 60 -20.37 7.29 16.13
N VAL A 61 -20.47 5.97 15.88
CA VAL A 61 -19.56 5.26 14.97
C VAL A 61 -19.65 5.83 13.56
N ILE A 62 -20.86 6.08 13.04
CA ILE A 62 -21.07 6.71 11.73
C ILE A 62 -20.45 8.11 11.69
N LEU A 63 -20.63 8.91 12.74
CA LEU A 63 -20.03 10.24 12.84
C LEU A 63 -18.49 10.16 12.80
N VAL A 64 -17.88 9.20 13.50
CA VAL A 64 -16.43 8.97 13.45
C VAL A 64 -15.96 8.60 12.04
N ILE A 65 -16.70 7.74 11.32
CA ILE A 65 -16.39 7.40 9.92
C ILE A 65 -16.41 8.66 9.04
N ILE A 66 -17.43 9.51 9.19
CA ILE A 66 -17.56 10.75 8.42
C ILE A 66 -16.40 11.70 8.72
N ILE A 67 -16.07 11.93 9.99
CA ILE A 67 -14.96 12.81 10.41
C ILE A 67 -13.63 12.27 9.88
N ASN A 68 -13.36 10.98 10.04
CA ASN A 68 -12.13 10.36 9.58
C ASN A 68 -11.98 10.44 8.06
N THR A 69 -13.06 10.19 7.31
CA THR A 69 -13.06 10.27 5.84
C THR A 69 -12.82 11.70 5.35
N HIS A 70 -13.52 12.69 5.92
CA HIS A 70 -13.31 14.10 5.55
C HIS A 70 -11.90 14.57 5.91
N GLY A 71 -11.38 14.17 7.07
CA GLY A 71 -10.01 14.47 7.49
C GLY A 71 -8.98 13.88 6.54
N ALA A 72 -9.13 12.60 6.16
CA ALA A 72 -8.24 11.92 5.22
C ALA A 72 -8.28 12.53 3.82
N ASN A 73 -9.47 12.89 3.32
CA ASN A 73 -9.65 13.48 2.00
C ASN A 73 -9.08 14.90 1.93
N ARG A 74 -9.24 15.72 2.97
CA ARG A 74 -8.70 17.10 2.99
C ARG A 74 -7.19 17.17 3.12
N SER A 75 -6.56 16.15 3.72
CA SER A 75 -5.13 16.18 4.01
C SER A 75 -4.26 15.72 2.84
N ASN A 76 -4.84 15.35 1.69
CA ASN A 76 -4.11 14.88 0.50
C ASN A 76 -3.03 13.83 0.85
N LEU A 77 -3.26 13.01 1.88
CA LEU A 77 -2.26 12.10 2.47
C LEU A 77 -1.65 11.19 1.41
N HIS A 78 -2.49 10.71 0.49
CA HIS A 78 -2.08 9.86 -0.60
C HIS A 78 -1.11 10.58 -1.55
N GLN A 79 -1.44 11.81 -1.96
CA GLN A 79 -0.58 12.60 -2.83
C GLN A 79 0.75 12.96 -2.15
N GLN A 80 0.71 13.28 -0.85
CA GLN A 80 1.91 13.56 -0.05
C GLN A 80 2.80 12.32 0.07
N TRP A 81 2.21 11.16 0.40
CA TRP A 81 2.90 9.88 0.40
C TRP A 81 3.60 9.60 -0.93
N LEU A 82 2.90 9.68 -2.05
CA LEU A 82 3.46 9.40 -3.38
C LEU A 82 4.58 10.37 -3.76
N ASN A 83 4.41 11.67 -3.47
CA ASN A 83 5.43 12.67 -3.76
C ASN A 83 6.69 12.46 -2.93
N LEU A 84 6.55 12.17 -1.63
CA LEU A 84 7.69 11.92 -0.75
C LEU A 84 8.39 10.60 -1.07
N ARG A 85 7.64 9.54 -1.40
CA ARG A 85 8.21 8.28 -1.90
C ARG A 85 8.99 8.51 -3.19
N HIS A 86 8.41 9.26 -4.14
CA HIS A 86 9.11 9.63 -5.37
C HIS A 86 10.39 10.40 -5.09
N LEU A 87 10.35 11.36 -4.16
CA LEU A 87 11.53 12.12 -3.77
C LEU A 87 12.61 11.21 -3.16
N ALA A 88 12.24 10.33 -2.24
CA ALA A 88 13.16 9.40 -1.60
C ALA A 88 13.86 8.51 -2.65
N GLU A 89 13.11 7.91 -3.58
CA GLU A 89 13.70 7.07 -4.63
C GLU A 89 14.62 7.86 -5.56
N ARG A 90 14.24 9.08 -5.95
CA ARG A 90 15.11 9.96 -6.74
C ARG A 90 16.39 10.33 -6.01
N LEU A 91 16.34 10.60 -4.72
CA LEU A 91 17.52 10.94 -3.92
C LEU A 91 18.43 9.73 -3.72
N ARG A 92 17.86 8.54 -3.53
CA ARG A 92 18.62 7.27 -3.46
C ARG A 92 19.37 7.01 -4.77
N LEU A 93 18.67 7.11 -5.89
CA LEU A 93 19.27 6.96 -7.22
C LEU A 93 20.29 8.04 -7.53
N LEU A 94 20.02 9.30 -7.17
CA LEU A 94 20.98 10.39 -7.30
C LEU A 94 22.26 10.11 -6.51
N ALA A 95 22.15 9.58 -5.29
CA ALA A 95 23.30 9.27 -4.48
C ALA A 95 24.20 8.19 -5.13
N MET A 96 23.58 7.20 -5.78
CA MET A 96 24.29 6.17 -6.54
C MET A 96 24.88 6.75 -7.83
N SER A 97 24.08 7.41 -8.66
CA SER A 97 24.47 7.90 -9.98
C SER A 97 25.51 9.03 -9.90
N ALA A 98 25.50 9.83 -8.84
CA ALA A 98 26.50 10.87 -8.60
C ALA A 98 27.91 10.29 -8.45
N THR A 99 28.06 9.05 -7.96
CA THR A 99 29.38 8.37 -7.90
C THR A 99 29.98 8.13 -9.29
N LEU A 100 29.16 8.10 -10.33
CA LEU A 100 29.54 7.98 -11.74
C LEU A 100 29.44 9.32 -12.48
N GLY A 101 29.38 10.45 -11.77
CA GLY A 101 29.28 11.78 -12.37
C GLY A 101 27.93 12.07 -13.03
N GLN A 102 26.91 11.24 -12.82
CA GLN A 102 25.58 11.43 -13.39
C GLN A 102 24.64 12.13 -12.40
N LEU A 103 24.41 13.42 -12.64
CA LEU A 103 23.52 14.25 -11.80
C LEU A 103 22.11 14.42 -12.38
N SER A 104 21.85 13.91 -13.59
CA SER A 104 20.54 13.95 -14.26
C SER A 104 19.86 15.34 -14.25
N LEU A 105 20.66 16.41 -14.40
CA LEU A 105 20.21 17.80 -14.28
C LEU A 105 19.21 18.23 -15.38
N ARG A 106 19.24 17.51 -16.51
CA ARG A 106 18.47 17.81 -17.73
C ARG A 106 17.53 16.68 -18.16
N ALA A 107 17.28 15.69 -17.31
CA ALA A 107 16.25 14.69 -17.65
C ALA A 107 14.93 15.42 -17.89
N VAL A 108 14.53 15.47 -19.15
CA VAL A 108 13.26 16.02 -19.61
C VAL A 108 12.21 15.04 -19.11
N GLU A 109 11.44 15.46 -18.11
CA GLU A 109 10.14 14.83 -17.87
C GLU A 109 9.31 15.18 -19.12
N ASP A 110 8.67 14.19 -19.75
CA ASP A 110 8.09 14.20 -21.12
C ASP A 110 7.00 15.26 -21.42
N GLY A 111 7.05 16.45 -20.83
CA GLY A 111 6.14 17.58 -21.08
C GLY A 111 4.71 17.37 -20.58
N THR A 112 4.31 16.13 -20.31
CA THR A 112 3.00 15.72 -19.78
C THR A 112 2.92 15.78 -18.27
N THR A 113 4.07 15.75 -17.57
CA THR A 113 4.15 15.88 -16.12
C THR A 113 4.67 17.29 -15.82
N GLN A 114 3.82 18.20 -15.35
CA GLN A 114 4.33 19.51 -14.90
C GLN A 114 5.42 19.29 -13.83
N PRO A 115 6.52 20.05 -13.83
CA PRO A 115 7.59 19.88 -12.87
C PRO A 115 7.06 20.13 -11.45
N GLY A 116 6.78 19.05 -10.74
CA GLY A 116 6.37 19.11 -9.34
C GLY A 116 7.55 19.50 -8.45
N TRP A 117 7.24 19.97 -7.24
CA TRP A 117 8.24 20.34 -6.24
C TRP A 117 9.28 19.22 -5.98
N VAL A 118 8.90 17.95 -6.15
CA VAL A 118 9.78 16.77 -6.06
C VAL A 118 10.93 16.85 -7.07
N SER A 119 10.61 17.10 -8.34
CA SER A 119 11.59 17.18 -9.42
C SER A 119 12.49 18.40 -9.27
N TRP A 120 11.92 19.53 -8.83
CA TRP A 120 12.69 20.71 -8.47
C TRP A 120 13.67 20.42 -7.32
N TYR A 121 13.23 19.78 -6.23
CA TYR A 121 14.04 19.51 -5.05
C TYR A 121 15.15 18.49 -5.33
N ALA A 122 14.85 17.43 -6.09
CA ALA A 122 15.86 16.46 -6.52
C ALA A 122 16.93 17.14 -7.41
N ARG A 123 16.54 18.01 -8.35
CA ARG A 123 17.49 18.79 -9.17
C ARG A 123 18.29 19.80 -8.36
N ALA A 124 17.68 20.47 -7.38
CA ALA A 124 18.39 21.37 -6.48
C ALA A 124 19.47 20.63 -5.69
N THR A 125 19.11 19.47 -5.12
CA THR A 125 20.07 18.59 -4.44
C THR A 125 21.18 18.11 -5.37
N ALA A 126 20.86 17.74 -6.61
CA ALA A 126 21.85 17.35 -7.60
C ALA A 126 22.82 18.49 -7.97
N ARG A 127 22.35 19.75 -8.02
CA ARG A 127 23.22 20.91 -8.27
C ARG A 127 24.18 21.19 -7.12
N GLU A 128 23.72 21.01 -5.88
CA GLU A 128 24.53 21.22 -4.68
C GLU A 128 25.62 20.17 -4.48
N LEU A 129 25.41 18.94 -4.98
CA LEU A 129 26.41 17.88 -4.93
C LEU A 129 27.68 18.20 -5.72
N GLY A 130 27.58 18.98 -6.80
CA GLY A 130 28.67 19.21 -7.73
C GLY A 130 29.07 17.96 -8.53
N LEU A 131 30.04 18.12 -9.43
CA LEU A 131 30.56 17.02 -10.24
C LEU A 131 31.54 16.16 -9.42
N ALA A 132 31.53 14.85 -9.68
CA ALA A 132 32.49 13.95 -9.07
C ALA A 132 33.92 14.30 -9.50
N GLY A 133 34.77 14.70 -8.54
CA GLY A 133 36.18 15.03 -8.77
C GLY A 133 37.12 13.83 -8.71
N GLN A 134 36.59 12.61 -8.76
CA GLN A 134 37.38 11.38 -8.62
C GLN A 134 37.92 10.89 -9.96
N THR A 135 39.08 10.24 -9.93
CA THR A 135 39.61 9.48 -11.07
C THR A 135 38.93 8.13 -11.15
N TYR A 136 38.31 7.81 -12.28
CA TYR A 136 37.62 6.53 -12.52
C TYR A 136 38.60 5.39 -12.82
N ASP A 137 39.46 5.06 -11.86
CA ASP A 137 40.35 3.92 -11.95
C ASP A 137 39.63 2.58 -11.65
N GLN A 138 40.32 1.47 -11.88
CA GLN A 138 39.76 0.13 -11.66
C GLN A 138 39.34 -0.09 -10.19
N ALA A 139 40.06 0.46 -9.23
CA ALA A 139 39.76 0.33 -7.81
C ALA A 139 38.46 1.07 -7.44
N TYR A 140 38.27 2.28 -7.96
CA TYR A 140 37.07 3.07 -7.77
C TYR A 140 35.86 2.43 -8.45
N LEU A 141 35.99 1.99 -9.71
CA LEU A 141 34.90 1.31 -10.42
C LEU A 141 34.48 0.01 -9.71
N THR A 142 35.44 -0.73 -9.12
CA THR A 142 35.14 -1.92 -8.30
C THR A 142 34.28 -1.56 -7.09
N LYS A 143 34.61 -0.48 -6.39
CA LYS A 143 33.82 0.00 -5.24
C LYS A 143 32.41 0.42 -5.66
N VAL A 144 32.28 1.19 -6.75
CA VAL A 144 30.97 1.61 -7.25
C VAL A 144 30.13 0.41 -7.67
N ARG A 145 30.71 -0.58 -8.36
CA ARG A 145 30.01 -1.82 -8.71
C ARG A 145 29.52 -2.56 -7.46
N ALA A 146 30.37 -2.68 -6.44
CA ALA A 146 29.99 -3.34 -5.19
C ALA A 146 28.82 -2.63 -4.51
N SER A 147 28.87 -1.31 -4.37
CA SER A 147 27.75 -0.53 -3.78
C SER A 147 26.48 -0.60 -4.63
N MET A 148 26.59 -0.68 -5.96
CA MET A 148 25.43 -0.87 -6.83
C MET A 148 24.78 -2.24 -6.65
N LEU A 149 25.59 -3.30 -6.52
CA LEU A 149 25.10 -4.66 -6.26
C LEU A 149 24.45 -4.76 -4.88
N GLU A 150 25.05 -4.15 -3.85
CA GLU A 150 24.47 -4.08 -2.49
C GLU A 150 23.10 -3.40 -2.51
N LEU A 151 23.00 -2.24 -3.18
CA LEU A 151 21.71 -1.56 -3.36
C LEU A 151 20.68 -2.43 -4.09
N ILE A 152 21.09 -3.14 -5.14
CA ILE A 152 20.19 -4.03 -5.88
C ILE A 152 19.70 -5.19 -5.00
N ASP A 153 20.58 -5.77 -4.19
CA ASP A 153 20.27 -6.89 -3.30
C ASP A 153 19.29 -6.47 -2.20
N ASP A 154 19.50 -5.30 -1.60
CA ASP A 154 18.58 -4.70 -0.64
C ASP A 154 17.19 -4.45 -1.24
N GLN A 155 17.14 -3.88 -2.45
CA GLN A 155 15.88 -3.59 -3.13
C GLN A 155 15.16 -4.86 -3.58
N ALA A 156 15.88 -5.85 -4.10
CA ALA A 156 15.29 -7.13 -4.50
C ALA A 156 14.67 -7.83 -3.28
N SER A 157 15.41 -7.91 -2.18
CA SER A 157 14.94 -8.53 -0.92
C SER A 157 13.70 -7.82 -0.37
N TYR A 158 13.69 -6.48 -0.39
CA TYR A 158 12.53 -5.69 0.02
C TYR A 158 11.29 -6.01 -0.83
N HIS A 159 11.44 -6.04 -2.17
CA HIS A 159 10.31 -6.29 -3.07
C HIS A 159 9.81 -7.74 -2.99
N GLU A 160 10.67 -8.73 -2.75
CA GLU A 160 10.26 -10.11 -2.50
C GLU A 160 9.45 -10.24 -1.21
N ALA A 161 9.93 -9.65 -0.12
CA ALA A 161 9.23 -9.65 1.17
C ALA A 161 7.89 -8.90 1.08
N ASN A 162 7.85 -7.77 0.36
CA ASN A 162 6.63 -7.01 0.13
C ASN A 162 5.63 -7.80 -0.72
N ALA A 163 6.08 -8.45 -1.80
CA ALA A 163 5.22 -9.29 -2.63
C ALA A 163 4.56 -10.39 -1.81
N HIS A 164 5.35 -11.12 -1.01
CA HIS A 164 4.83 -12.17 -0.14
C HIS A 164 3.79 -11.62 0.86
N SER A 165 4.11 -10.51 1.53
CA SER A 165 3.22 -9.89 2.51
C SER A 165 1.89 -9.43 1.88
N MET A 166 1.93 -8.82 0.70
CA MET A 166 0.73 -8.36 0.00
C MET A 166 -0.11 -9.53 -0.54
N HIS A 167 0.54 -10.58 -1.03
CA HIS A 167 -0.14 -11.82 -1.45
C HIS A 167 -0.89 -12.47 -0.28
N HIS A 168 -0.25 -12.61 0.88
CA HIS A 168 -0.88 -13.14 2.09
C HIS A 168 -2.03 -12.27 2.57
N ALA A 169 -1.88 -10.94 2.58
CA ALA A 169 -2.95 -10.03 2.95
C ALA A 169 -4.17 -10.18 2.03
N ASN A 170 -3.96 -10.25 0.71
CA ASN A 170 -5.03 -10.47 -0.27
C ASN A 170 -5.75 -11.80 -0.02
N HIS A 171 -5.00 -12.90 0.17
CA HIS A 171 -5.59 -14.22 0.41
C HIS A 171 -6.27 -14.34 1.77
N ALA A 172 -5.74 -13.72 2.82
CA ALA A 172 -6.36 -13.71 4.14
C ALA A 172 -7.71 -12.99 4.08
N LEU A 173 -7.75 -11.78 3.52
CA LEU A 173 -8.99 -10.99 3.38
C LEU A 173 -10.03 -11.72 2.52
N HIS A 174 -9.60 -12.34 1.41
CA HIS A 174 -10.51 -13.10 0.55
C HIS A 174 -11.10 -14.31 1.28
N ARG A 175 -10.27 -15.15 1.93
CA ARG A 175 -10.74 -16.33 2.67
C ARG A 175 -11.66 -15.97 3.83
N MET A 176 -11.36 -14.89 4.55
CA MET A 176 -12.24 -14.42 5.63
C MET A 176 -13.59 -13.94 5.10
N GLY A 177 -13.61 -13.23 3.97
CA GLY A 177 -14.85 -12.84 3.30
C GLY A 177 -15.69 -14.05 2.85
N ASP A 178 -15.05 -15.04 2.22
CA ASP A 178 -15.72 -16.26 1.78
C ASP A 178 -16.28 -17.07 2.96
N ALA A 179 -15.54 -17.14 4.07
CA ALA A 179 -16.00 -17.80 5.28
C ALA A 179 -17.28 -17.17 5.85
N PHE A 180 -17.41 -15.84 5.81
CA PHE A 180 -18.65 -15.16 6.21
C PHE A 180 -19.83 -15.48 5.27
N PHE A 181 -19.60 -15.53 3.95
CA PHE A 181 -20.65 -15.93 3.00
C PHE A 181 -21.08 -17.39 3.20
N VAL A 182 -20.13 -18.31 3.34
CA VAL A 182 -20.41 -19.72 3.64
C VAL A 182 -21.15 -19.85 4.97
N GLY A 183 -20.73 -19.12 6.01
CA GLY A 183 -21.42 -19.08 7.29
C GLY A 183 -22.86 -18.60 7.17
N THR A 184 -23.13 -17.61 6.31
CA THR A 184 -24.48 -17.11 6.02
C THR A 184 -25.35 -18.21 5.40
N ILE A 185 -24.82 -18.90 4.39
CA ILE A 185 -25.51 -20.01 3.72
C ILE A 185 -25.83 -21.12 4.72
N LEU A 186 -24.86 -21.52 5.54
CA LEU A 186 -25.05 -22.55 6.56
C LEU A 186 -26.09 -22.16 7.60
N ALA A 187 -26.11 -20.90 8.05
CA ALA A 187 -27.12 -20.39 8.99
C ALA A 187 -28.53 -20.43 8.36
N CYS A 188 -28.67 -20.01 7.10
CA CYS A 188 -29.94 -20.09 6.37
C CYS A 188 -30.43 -21.54 6.19
N LEU A 189 -29.54 -22.45 5.79
CA LEU A 189 -29.86 -23.86 5.60
C LEU A 189 -30.25 -24.54 6.92
N ALA A 190 -29.53 -24.26 8.00
CA ALA A 190 -29.85 -24.78 9.32
C ALA A 190 -31.23 -24.29 9.78
N TYR A 191 -31.53 -23.00 9.62
CA TYR A 191 -32.83 -22.44 9.96
C TYR A 191 -33.97 -23.06 9.15
N LEU A 192 -33.83 -23.11 7.81
CA LEU A 192 -34.84 -23.74 6.93
C LEU A 192 -35.04 -25.22 7.26
N GLY A 193 -33.96 -25.96 7.52
CA GLY A 193 -34.04 -27.35 7.94
C GLY A 193 -34.82 -27.52 9.23
N THR A 194 -34.53 -26.71 10.26
CA THR A 194 -35.31 -26.76 11.52
C THR A 194 -36.78 -26.41 11.30
N ALA A 195 -37.07 -25.38 10.50
CA ALA A 195 -38.43 -24.95 10.20
C ALA A 195 -39.25 -26.03 9.50
N ILE A 196 -38.63 -26.77 8.57
CA ILE A 196 -39.30 -27.81 7.76
C ILE A 196 -39.44 -29.13 8.53
N PHE A 197 -38.38 -29.59 9.21
CA PHE A 197 -38.32 -30.94 9.77
C PHE A 197 -38.68 -31.01 11.26
N VAL A 198 -38.53 -29.92 12.01
CA VAL A 198 -38.76 -29.86 13.46
C VAL A 198 -39.94 -28.96 13.82
N GLY A 199 -40.26 -27.97 12.99
CA GLY A 199 -41.33 -27.02 13.21
C GLY A 199 -40.82 -25.69 13.76
N LYS A 200 -41.45 -25.12 14.81
CA LYS A 200 -41.04 -23.80 15.31
C LYS A 200 -39.64 -23.84 15.92
N PRO A 201 -38.69 -23.00 15.44
CA PRO A 201 -37.38 -22.85 16.08
C PRO A 201 -37.57 -22.46 17.54
N GLY A 202 -36.92 -23.19 18.44
CA GLY A 202 -36.95 -22.89 19.87
C GLY A 202 -36.04 -21.71 20.26
N ASN A 203 -35.74 -21.62 21.55
CA ASN A 203 -34.78 -20.67 22.08
C ASN A 203 -33.44 -21.36 22.35
N LEU A 204 -32.34 -20.64 22.10
CA LEU A 204 -30.99 -21.04 22.48
C LEU A 204 -30.54 -20.14 23.64
N GLY A 205 -30.75 -20.61 24.87
CA GLY A 205 -30.53 -19.79 26.07
C GLY A 205 -31.53 -18.62 26.13
N PRO A 206 -31.08 -17.37 26.37
CA PRO A 206 -31.97 -16.22 26.48
C PRO A 206 -32.46 -15.67 25.12
N PHE A 207 -31.93 -16.17 23.99
CA PHE A 207 -32.24 -15.65 22.66
C PHE A 207 -33.04 -16.67 21.84
N GLY A 208 -33.97 -16.21 21.01
CA GLY A 208 -34.64 -17.07 20.05
C GLY A 208 -33.72 -17.41 18.87
N VAL A 209 -33.84 -18.64 18.36
CA VAL A 209 -33.01 -19.11 17.24
C VAL A 209 -33.24 -18.26 15.99
N THR A 210 -34.47 -17.79 15.77
CA THR A 210 -34.83 -16.92 14.65
C THR A 210 -34.08 -15.59 14.72
N GLU A 211 -33.99 -14.97 15.89
CA GLU A 211 -33.28 -13.71 16.11
C GLU A 211 -31.78 -13.90 15.92
N LEU A 212 -31.20 -14.99 16.44
CA LEU A 212 -29.78 -15.32 16.26
C LEU A 212 -29.42 -15.56 14.79
N VAL A 213 -30.26 -16.31 14.07
CA VAL A 213 -30.05 -16.56 12.63
C VAL A 213 -30.19 -15.24 11.86
N THR A 214 -31.21 -14.44 12.14
CA THR A 214 -31.43 -13.13 11.47
C THR A 214 -30.25 -12.18 11.73
N PHE A 215 -29.75 -12.15 12.96
CA PHE A 215 -28.56 -11.39 13.32
C PHE A 215 -27.34 -11.86 12.51
N ALA A 216 -27.07 -13.17 12.49
CA ALA A 216 -25.92 -13.73 11.79
C ALA A 216 -25.99 -13.54 10.27
N THR A 217 -27.17 -13.79 9.66
CA THR A 217 -27.35 -13.71 8.20
C THR A 217 -27.37 -12.28 7.68
N ALA A 218 -27.62 -11.29 8.52
CA ALA A 218 -27.43 -9.88 8.19
C ALA A 218 -26.00 -9.39 8.47
N LEU A 219 -25.38 -9.82 9.58
CA LEU A 219 -24.05 -9.37 9.98
C LEU A 219 -22.94 -9.92 9.09
N PHE A 220 -22.97 -11.23 8.78
CA PHE A 220 -21.89 -11.87 8.05
C PHE A 220 -21.68 -11.27 6.65
N PRO A 221 -22.71 -11.03 5.81
CA PRO A 221 -22.54 -10.36 4.53
C PRO A 221 -21.98 -8.93 4.67
N ALA A 222 -22.37 -8.19 5.70
CA ALA A 222 -21.83 -6.86 5.95
C ALA A 222 -20.35 -6.88 6.31
N LEU A 223 -19.92 -7.84 7.14
CA LEU A 223 -18.49 -8.05 7.43
C LEU A 223 -17.71 -8.49 6.19
N ALA A 224 -18.29 -9.37 5.35
CA ALA A 224 -17.69 -9.77 4.08
C ALA A 224 -17.52 -8.58 3.14
N ALA A 225 -18.52 -7.69 3.04
CA ALA A 225 -18.46 -6.47 2.25
C ALA A 225 -17.39 -5.50 2.76
N ALA A 226 -17.27 -5.33 4.09
CA ALA A 226 -16.22 -4.51 4.69
C ALA A 226 -14.80 -5.04 4.38
N LEU A 227 -14.58 -6.36 4.49
CA LEU A 227 -13.31 -6.99 4.13
C LEU A 227 -12.99 -6.86 2.64
N TYR A 228 -14.01 -7.00 1.78
CA TYR A 228 -13.87 -6.77 0.34
C TYR A 228 -13.47 -5.32 0.04
N GLY A 229 -14.09 -4.36 0.72
CA GLY A 229 -13.74 -2.94 0.63
C GLY A 229 -12.28 -2.67 1.01
N ILE A 230 -11.80 -3.24 2.12
CA ILE A 230 -10.38 -3.17 2.52
C ILE A 230 -9.48 -3.76 1.43
N ARG A 231 -9.85 -4.92 0.87
CA ARG A 231 -9.08 -5.61 -0.16
C ARG A 231 -8.96 -4.80 -1.44
N MET A 232 -10.06 -4.19 -1.88
CA MET A 232 -10.11 -3.36 -3.08
C MET A 232 -9.37 -2.03 -2.90
N GLN A 233 -9.56 -1.37 -1.76
CA GLN A 233 -8.89 -0.10 -1.48
C GLN A 233 -7.38 -0.27 -1.28
N GLY A 234 -6.95 -1.41 -0.75
CA GLY A 234 -5.53 -1.71 -0.50
C GLY A 234 -4.73 -2.12 -1.75
N ASP A 235 -5.38 -2.44 -2.86
CA ASP A 235 -4.75 -2.92 -4.12
C ASP A 235 -3.64 -3.97 -3.90
N PHE A 236 -3.88 -4.91 -2.97
CA PHE A 236 -2.87 -5.86 -2.50
C PHE A 236 -2.40 -6.80 -3.62
N ALA A 237 -3.32 -7.26 -4.47
CA ALA A 237 -3.00 -8.17 -5.56
C ALA A 237 -2.08 -7.52 -6.60
N ALA A 238 -2.42 -6.32 -7.08
CA ALA A 238 -1.58 -5.66 -8.08
C ALA A 238 -0.25 -5.18 -7.48
N THR A 239 -0.23 -4.77 -6.21
CA THR A 239 1.03 -4.43 -5.50
C THR A 239 1.95 -5.65 -5.37
N SER A 240 1.39 -6.83 -5.07
CA SER A 240 2.12 -8.08 -5.03
C SER A 240 2.74 -8.43 -6.39
N GLU A 241 1.95 -8.34 -7.46
CA GLU A 241 2.40 -8.64 -8.81
C GLU A 241 3.52 -7.69 -9.24
N ARG A 242 3.33 -6.38 -9.08
CA ARG A 242 4.34 -5.35 -9.39
C ARG A 242 5.64 -5.58 -8.64
N SER A 243 5.57 -5.83 -7.33
CA SER A 243 6.77 -6.10 -6.52
C SER A 243 7.51 -7.36 -6.98
N THR A 244 6.77 -8.41 -7.37
CA THR A 244 7.37 -9.64 -7.93
C THR A 244 8.08 -9.38 -9.25
N VAL A 245 7.52 -8.52 -10.12
CA VAL A 245 8.15 -8.14 -11.39
C VAL A 245 9.42 -7.32 -11.15
N ILE A 246 9.38 -6.35 -10.24
CA ILE A 246 10.54 -5.52 -9.90
C ILE A 246 11.68 -6.37 -9.33
N ALA A 247 11.39 -7.25 -8.37
CA ALA A 247 12.39 -8.17 -7.80
C ALA A 247 13.06 -9.01 -8.90
N ARG A 248 12.28 -9.57 -9.83
CA ARG A 248 12.82 -10.32 -10.98
C ARG A 248 13.70 -9.47 -11.88
N GLN A 249 13.29 -8.24 -12.19
CA GLN A 249 14.08 -7.32 -13.01
C GLN A 249 15.39 -6.91 -12.34
N LEU A 250 15.35 -6.67 -11.02
CA LEU A 250 16.54 -6.38 -10.21
C LEU A 250 17.50 -7.58 -10.17
N ALA A 251 17.00 -8.80 -9.96
CA ALA A 251 17.81 -10.01 -10.01
C ALA A 251 18.49 -10.21 -11.38
N GLN A 252 17.75 -9.97 -12.48
CA GLN A 252 18.33 -10.01 -13.83
C GLN A 252 19.41 -8.94 -14.03
N LEU A 253 19.16 -7.72 -13.53
CA LEU A 253 20.12 -6.63 -13.61
C LEU A 253 21.40 -6.95 -12.81
N ARG A 254 21.26 -7.52 -11.62
CA ARG A 254 22.36 -8.00 -10.77
C ARG A 254 23.28 -8.95 -11.54
N SER A 255 22.72 -10.03 -12.09
CA SER A 255 23.48 -11.02 -12.86
C SER A 255 24.07 -10.46 -14.15
N ALA A 256 23.50 -9.38 -14.70
CA ALA A 256 24.09 -8.68 -15.84
C ALA A 256 25.32 -7.86 -15.41
N ILE A 257 25.24 -7.12 -14.30
CA ILE A 257 26.36 -6.34 -13.75
C ILE A 257 27.56 -7.24 -13.37
N GLU A 258 27.31 -8.44 -12.84
CA GLU A 258 28.38 -9.39 -12.48
C GLU A 258 29.13 -9.93 -13.71
N ARG A 259 28.42 -10.13 -14.82
CA ARG A 259 29.00 -10.65 -16.07
C ARG A 259 29.65 -9.57 -16.93
N ASP A 260 29.23 -8.33 -16.77
CA ASP A 260 29.75 -7.23 -17.55
C ASP A 260 31.25 -7.00 -17.26
N PRO A 261 32.05 -6.66 -18.29
CA PRO A 261 33.40 -6.20 -18.05
C PRO A 261 33.37 -4.92 -17.19
N LEU A 262 34.33 -4.79 -16.28
CA LEU A 262 34.42 -3.63 -15.41
C LEU A 262 34.89 -2.40 -16.21
N SER A 263 33.92 -1.60 -16.66
CA SER A 263 34.14 -0.34 -17.35
C SER A 263 33.16 0.74 -16.90
N TYR A 264 33.60 1.99 -16.98
CA TYR A 264 32.78 3.15 -16.63
C TYR A 264 31.49 3.22 -17.46
N GLU A 265 31.58 3.00 -18.78
CA GLU A 265 30.43 3.02 -19.69
C GLU A 265 29.37 1.98 -19.32
N ARG A 266 29.80 0.76 -18.97
CA ARG A 266 28.89 -0.31 -18.55
C ARG A 266 28.21 0.02 -17.23
N LEU A 267 28.95 0.50 -16.24
CA LEU A 267 28.36 0.90 -14.96
C LEU A 267 27.37 2.06 -15.12
N ILE A 268 27.64 2.99 -16.02
CA ILE A 268 26.71 4.08 -16.38
C ILE A 268 25.41 3.53 -16.96
N ASP A 269 25.49 2.61 -17.91
CA ASP A 269 24.33 2.00 -18.55
C ASP A 269 23.47 1.24 -17.52
N ARG A 270 24.13 0.45 -16.67
CA ARG A 270 23.48 -0.30 -15.59
C ARG A 270 22.87 0.61 -14.52
N SER A 271 23.53 1.73 -14.19
CA SER A 271 22.98 2.73 -13.28
C SER A 271 21.70 3.37 -13.83
N ARG A 272 21.64 3.64 -15.15
CA ARG A 272 20.42 4.15 -15.79
C ARG A 272 19.31 3.12 -15.76
N ARG A 273 19.64 1.88 -16.11
CA ARG A 273 18.68 0.76 -16.09
C ARG A 273 18.12 0.51 -14.68
N LEU A 274 18.96 0.60 -13.66
CA LEU A 274 18.52 0.55 -12.26
C LEU A 274 17.50 1.65 -11.96
N GLY A 275 17.80 2.88 -12.38
CA GLY A 275 16.88 4.01 -12.23
C GLY A 275 15.55 3.81 -12.94
N GLU A 276 15.56 3.28 -14.16
CA GLU A 276 14.33 2.93 -14.90
C GLU A 276 13.48 1.92 -14.13
N ILE A 277 14.07 0.83 -13.64
CA ILE A 277 13.36 -0.22 -12.89
C ILE A 277 12.77 0.36 -11.60
N MET A 278 13.57 1.09 -10.81
CA MET A 278 13.13 1.62 -9.51
C MET A 278 12.09 2.74 -9.63
N LEU A 279 12.12 3.54 -10.70
CA LEU A 279 11.16 4.65 -10.89
C LEU A 279 9.92 4.27 -11.71
N ALA A 280 9.95 3.14 -12.43
CA ALA A 280 8.82 2.70 -13.26
C ALA A 280 7.51 2.59 -12.48
N GLU A 281 7.57 2.07 -11.25
CA GLU A 281 6.39 1.93 -10.40
C GLU A 281 5.76 3.29 -10.08
N ILE A 282 6.56 4.25 -9.60
CA ILE A 282 6.06 5.56 -9.19
C ILE A 282 5.39 6.30 -10.35
N HIS A 283 5.91 6.15 -11.56
CA HIS A 283 5.31 6.74 -12.75
C HIS A 283 3.95 6.11 -13.08
N GLN A 284 3.86 4.77 -13.02
CA GLN A 284 2.62 4.04 -13.28
C GLN A 284 1.53 4.33 -12.24
N TRP A 285 1.90 4.48 -10.96
CA TRP A 285 0.95 4.84 -9.90
C TRP A 285 0.34 6.24 -10.10
N ARG A 286 1.13 7.20 -10.61
CA ARG A 286 0.63 8.56 -10.89
C ARG A 286 -0.47 8.55 -11.96
N LEU A 287 -0.29 7.76 -13.02
CA LEU A 287 -1.25 7.61 -14.11
C LEU A 287 -2.55 6.93 -13.66
N HIS A 288 -2.47 5.95 -12.75
CA HIS A 288 -3.65 5.21 -12.32
C HIS A 288 -4.52 5.98 -11.30
N TYR A 289 -3.91 6.76 -10.39
CA TYR A 289 -4.64 7.34 -9.25
C TYR A 289 -5.18 8.76 -9.45
N GLU A 290 -4.78 9.48 -10.50
CA GLU A 290 -5.57 10.63 -10.97
C GLU A 290 -7.03 10.25 -11.30
N THR A 291 -7.32 8.95 -11.43
CA THR A 291 -8.64 8.43 -11.80
C THR A 291 -9.47 7.81 -10.65
N ARG A 292 -8.96 7.68 -9.41
CA ARG A 292 -9.68 7.04 -8.27
C ARG A 292 -9.47 7.73 -6.91
N PRO A 293 -10.31 8.72 -6.53
CA PRO A 293 -10.28 9.27 -5.18
C PRO A 293 -10.81 8.27 -4.12
N LEU A 294 -10.48 8.51 -2.85
CA LEU A 294 -11.08 7.82 -1.70
C LEU A 294 -12.61 8.04 -1.69
N SER A 295 -13.37 7.00 -2.02
CA SER A 295 -14.83 7.02 -1.92
C SER A 295 -15.30 6.62 -0.52
N LEU A 296 -16.48 7.09 -0.13
CA LEU A 296 -17.16 6.55 1.05
C LEU A 296 -17.37 5.04 0.88
N PRO A 297 -17.31 4.24 1.96
CA PRO A 297 -17.78 2.86 1.92
C PRO A 297 -19.24 2.87 1.46
N GLY A 298 -19.52 2.16 0.36
CA GLY A 298 -20.87 1.92 -0.16
C GLY A 298 -21.36 0.53 0.19
#